data_AF-A0A8C1GD27-F1
#
_entry.id   AF-A0A8C1GD27-F1
#
_cell.length_a   1.000
_cell.length_b   1.000
_cell.length_c   1.000
_cell.angle_alpha   90.00
_cell.angle_beta   90.00
_cell.angle_gamma   90.00
#
_symmetry.space_group_name_H-M   'P 1'
#
loop_
_entity.id
_entity.type
_entity.pdbx_description
1 polymer ?
#
loop_
_entity_poly.entity_id
_entity_poly.type
_entity_poly.pdbx_seq_one_letter_code
_entity_poly.pdbx_strand_id
1 'polypeptide(L)'
;MLTASALLLLLLGPGIGAVPSRLWEHQGSSPCVPIPSNMALCQGLGYNSMRIPNLLGHESPAEAVQQSTSWLPLLARECHPHARIFLCSLFSPVCLERIISPCRSLCVSVRDSCAPIMSCYGYPWPRILQCDQFKSLQDDFIHLEPCYTLHESSFSKIHNRGTLKLKLTVHVFLSLSLLVVKVRLSKLNSSSSVLTMFSLGSRLEVLKHGPLLGGEMRSRLTLWLERDATCVGNLTRNHPDGGTFLLTGTVTGKRLLVTKAFSWGKRQRHLNQAARKWKSHRCRG
;
A
#
# COMPACT_ATOMS: atom_id res chain seq x y z
N MET A 1 -15.93 57.94 4.40
CA MET A 1 -17.40 58.09 4.46
C MET A 1 -17.96 57.19 3.38
N LEU A 2 -18.27 55.94 3.74
CA LEU A 2 -19.64 55.40 3.88
C LEU A 2 -20.41 55.53 2.55
N THR A 3 -20.84 54.44 1.92
CA THR A 3 -21.84 53.50 2.47
C THR A 3 -21.50 52.04 2.04
N ALA A 4 -21.46 51.00 2.87
CA ALA A 4 -22.39 50.45 3.89
C ALA A 4 -23.68 49.78 3.37
N SER A 5 -23.85 49.58 2.05
CA SER A 5 -25.10 49.01 1.50
C SER A 5 -24.97 47.81 0.56
N ALA A 6 -23.82 47.15 0.46
CA ALA A 6 -23.67 45.94 -0.39
C ALA A 6 -23.39 44.64 0.39
N LEU A 7 -23.54 44.66 1.73
CA LEU A 7 -23.06 43.58 2.61
C LEU A 7 -24.15 42.66 3.18
N LEU A 8 -25.40 42.68 2.71
CA LEU A 8 -26.45 41.90 3.38
C LEU A 8 -27.61 41.41 2.51
N LEU A 9 -27.41 40.71 1.38
CA LEU A 9 -28.55 40.03 0.73
C LEU A 9 -28.27 38.89 -0.26
N LEU A 10 -27.26 38.03 -0.06
CA LEU A 10 -27.21 36.72 -0.77
C LEU A 10 -26.87 35.52 0.13
N LEU A 11 -27.33 35.56 1.39
CA LEU A 11 -27.55 34.37 2.20
C LEU A 11 -28.88 33.71 1.82
N LEU A 12 -28.95 33.04 0.66
CA LEU A 12 -29.87 31.94 0.40
C LEU A 12 -29.18 30.98 -0.58
N GLY A 13 -28.76 29.82 -0.06
CA GLY A 13 -28.08 28.79 -0.86
C GLY A 13 -28.99 28.16 -1.93
N PRO A 14 -28.42 27.24 -2.70
CA PRO A 14 -28.81 25.87 -2.41
C PRO A 14 -27.61 24.93 -2.31
N GLY A 15 -27.73 24.01 -1.37
CA GLY A 15 -27.31 22.63 -1.58
C GLY A 15 -25.81 22.38 -1.50
N ILE A 16 -25.44 21.61 -0.50
CA ILE A 16 -24.30 20.70 -0.53
C ILE A 16 -24.34 19.98 -1.88
N GLY A 17 -23.49 20.41 -2.81
CA GLY A 17 -23.24 19.69 -4.04
C GLY A 17 -22.62 18.37 -3.66
N ALA A 18 -23.44 17.31 -3.66
CA ALA A 18 -22.97 15.95 -3.60
C ALA A 18 -21.83 15.80 -4.63
N VAL A 19 -20.68 15.30 -4.16
CA VAL A 19 -19.59 14.87 -5.04
C VAL A 19 -20.20 13.92 -6.07
N PRO A 20 -20.11 14.19 -7.39
CA PRO A 20 -20.74 13.33 -8.37
C PRO A 20 -20.11 11.94 -8.30
N SER A 21 -20.88 10.93 -7.89
CA SER A 21 -20.42 9.54 -7.86
C SER A 21 -20.35 8.90 -9.26
N ARG A 22 -20.08 9.69 -10.31
CA ARG A 22 -20.00 9.24 -11.70
C ARG A 22 -18.85 9.91 -12.47
N LEU A 23 -17.61 9.61 -12.07
CA LEU A 23 -16.39 10.05 -12.77
C LEU A 23 -16.08 9.27 -14.08
N TRP A 24 -17.00 8.43 -14.57
CA TRP A 24 -16.74 7.52 -15.68
C TRP A 24 -17.78 7.53 -16.82
N GLU A 25 -18.79 8.40 -16.76
CA GLU A 25 -19.75 8.60 -17.86
C GLU A 25 -19.28 9.71 -18.81
N HIS A 26 -18.17 9.46 -19.51
CA HIS A 26 -17.80 10.24 -20.69
C HIS A 26 -18.34 9.54 -21.95
N GLN A 27 -19.57 9.89 -22.35
CA GLN A 27 -20.12 9.62 -23.68
C GLN A 27 -19.51 10.59 -24.69
N GLY A 28 -18.39 10.17 -25.28
CA GLY A 28 -17.76 10.83 -26.41
C GLY A 28 -16.76 9.85 -27.04
N SER A 29 -16.53 9.97 -28.35
CA SER A 29 -15.48 9.25 -29.07
C SER A 29 -14.11 9.70 -28.54
N SER A 30 -13.70 9.16 -27.40
CA SER A 30 -12.36 9.32 -26.85
C SER A 30 -11.34 8.87 -27.90
N PRO A 31 -10.45 9.75 -28.38
CA PRO A 31 -9.48 9.35 -29.38
C PRO A 31 -8.53 8.31 -28.77
N CYS A 32 -8.40 7.17 -29.46
CA CYS A 32 -7.32 6.25 -29.18
C CYS A 32 -6.04 6.77 -29.80
N VAL A 33 -4.97 6.74 -29.02
CA VAL A 33 -3.67 7.27 -29.39
C VAL A 33 -2.59 6.21 -29.13
N PRO A 34 -1.49 6.20 -29.90
CA PRO A 34 -0.37 5.29 -29.62
C PRO A 34 0.21 5.54 -28.22
N ILE A 35 0.61 4.47 -27.53
CA ILE A 35 1.34 4.56 -26.27
C ILE A 35 2.75 5.11 -26.59
N PRO A 36 3.15 6.27 -26.04
CA PRO A 36 4.46 6.85 -26.33
C PRO A 36 5.60 5.90 -25.93
N SER A 37 6.60 5.74 -26.79
CA SER A 37 7.74 4.84 -26.57
C SER A 37 8.54 5.17 -25.29
N ASN A 38 8.48 6.42 -24.84
CA ASN A 38 9.08 6.89 -23.59
C ASN A 38 8.20 6.63 -22.34
N MET A 39 7.01 6.03 -22.47
CA MET A 39 6.16 5.63 -21.35
C MET A 39 6.67 4.36 -20.66
N ALA A 40 7.81 4.45 -19.97
CA ALA A 40 8.50 3.31 -19.36
C ALA A 40 7.60 2.42 -18.49
N LEU A 41 6.56 3.00 -17.86
CA LEU A 41 5.59 2.26 -17.05
C LEU A 41 4.89 1.13 -17.84
N CYS A 42 4.44 1.41 -19.06
CA CYS A 42 3.43 0.59 -19.76
C CYS A 42 3.85 0.08 -21.15
N GLN A 43 5.12 0.25 -21.53
CA GLN A 43 5.67 -0.31 -22.76
C GLN A 43 5.78 -1.85 -22.73
N GLY A 44 5.52 -2.51 -23.86
CA GLY A 44 5.72 -3.96 -24.00
C GLY A 44 4.74 -4.85 -23.24
N LEU A 45 3.50 -4.39 -23.03
CA LEU A 45 2.43 -5.15 -22.35
C LEU A 45 1.51 -5.95 -23.30
N GLY A 46 1.86 -6.04 -24.59
CA GLY A 46 1.07 -6.76 -25.60
C GLY A 46 -0.01 -5.92 -26.30
N TYR A 47 -0.06 -4.62 -26.03
CA TYR A 47 -0.89 -3.63 -26.73
C TYR A 47 -0.11 -2.33 -26.91
N ASN A 48 -0.45 -1.54 -27.94
CA ASN A 48 0.30 -0.36 -28.38
C ASN A 48 -0.53 0.93 -28.50
N SER A 49 -1.84 0.87 -28.20
CA SER A 49 -2.74 2.03 -28.22
C SER A 49 -3.49 2.16 -26.91
N MET A 50 -3.71 3.38 -26.48
CA MET A 50 -4.40 3.73 -25.24
C MET A 50 -5.49 4.78 -25.46
N ARG A 51 -6.44 4.86 -24.53
CA ARG A 51 -7.50 5.87 -24.53
C ARG A 51 -7.06 7.14 -23.81
N ILE A 52 -7.47 8.30 -24.34
CA ILE A 52 -7.39 9.60 -23.69
C ILE A 52 -8.81 10.26 -23.69
N PRO A 53 -9.24 10.92 -22.60
CA PRO A 53 -8.58 10.96 -21.29
C PRO A 53 -8.53 9.57 -20.65
N ASN A 54 -7.47 9.33 -19.87
CA ASN A 54 -7.31 8.06 -19.15
C ASN A 54 -8.13 8.04 -17.85
N LEU A 55 -8.08 6.94 -17.08
CA LEU A 55 -8.87 6.80 -15.85
C LEU A 55 -8.40 7.71 -14.69
N LEU A 56 -7.29 8.43 -14.86
CA LEU A 56 -6.79 9.43 -13.92
C LEU A 56 -7.12 10.86 -14.35
N GLY A 57 -7.80 11.03 -15.49
CA GLY A 57 -8.18 12.34 -16.03
C GLY A 57 -7.07 13.04 -16.81
N HIS A 58 -5.97 12.37 -17.15
CA HIS A 58 -4.94 12.99 -18.00
C HIS A 58 -5.48 13.16 -19.42
N GLU A 59 -5.43 14.38 -19.94
CA GLU A 59 -6.01 14.75 -21.24
C GLU A 59 -5.01 14.62 -22.39
N SER A 60 -3.75 14.29 -22.10
CA SER A 60 -2.74 14.06 -23.12
C SER A 60 -1.81 12.87 -22.78
N PRO A 61 -1.27 12.18 -23.80
CA PRO A 61 -0.25 11.15 -23.58
C PRO A 61 1.00 11.69 -22.88
N ALA A 62 1.39 12.93 -23.18
CA ALA A 62 2.56 13.57 -22.58
C ALA A 62 2.40 13.74 -21.06
N GLU A 63 1.22 14.18 -20.61
CA GLU A 63 0.88 14.27 -19.19
C GLU A 63 0.90 12.88 -18.53
N ALA A 64 0.29 11.87 -19.18
CA ALA A 64 0.29 10.51 -18.68
C ALA A 64 1.71 9.93 -18.53
N VAL A 65 2.61 10.19 -19.49
CA VAL A 65 4.03 9.82 -19.42
C VAL A 65 4.71 10.49 -18.22
N GLN A 66 4.58 11.81 -18.09
CA GLN A 66 5.21 12.58 -17.02
C GLN A 66 4.78 12.07 -15.64
N GLN A 67 3.48 11.93 -15.41
CA GLN A 67 2.94 11.48 -14.12
C GLN A 67 3.23 9.99 -13.85
N SER A 68 3.30 9.15 -14.89
CA SER A 68 3.61 7.72 -14.73
C SER A 68 5.03 7.47 -14.21
N THR A 69 5.97 8.38 -14.51
CA THR A 69 7.39 8.24 -14.16
C THR A 69 7.59 8.19 -12.64
N SER A 70 6.77 8.91 -11.87
CA SER A 70 6.81 8.92 -10.40
C SER A 70 6.52 7.55 -9.76
N TRP A 71 5.96 6.60 -10.51
CA TRP A 71 5.63 5.26 -10.01
C TRP A 71 6.74 4.22 -10.24
N LEU A 72 7.72 4.52 -11.10
CA LEU A 72 8.82 3.60 -11.42
C LEU A 72 9.63 3.17 -10.18
N PRO A 73 9.98 4.06 -9.24
CA PRO A 73 10.70 3.65 -8.03
C PRO A 73 9.93 2.62 -7.20
N LEU A 74 8.60 2.75 -7.11
CA LEU A 74 7.75 1.78 -6.39
C LEU A 74 7.72 0.43 -7.11
N LEU A 75 7.60 0.42 -8.43
CA LEU A 75 7.62 -0.83 -9.21
C LEU A 75 8.97 -1.55 -9.15
N ALA A 76 10.08 -0.81 -9.10
CA ALA A 76 11.40 -1.38 -8.90
C ALA A 76 11.53 -2.12 -7.55
N ARG A 77 10.63 -1.83 -6.58
CA ARG A 77 10.54 -2.58 -5.32
C ARG A 77 9.87 -3.95 -5.49
N GLU A 78 9.15 -4.17 -6.58
CA GLU A 78 8.40 -5.41 -6.88
C GLU A 78 7.51 -5.82 -5.71
N CYS A 79 6.79 -4.85 -5.14
CA CYS A 79 5.94 -5.05 -3.97
C CYS A 79 4.77 -6.00 -4.25
N HIS A 80 4.30 -6.08 -5.49
CA HIS A 80 3.22 -6.97 -5.91
C HIS A 80 3.36 -7.35 -7.40
N PRO A 81 3.11 -8.61 -7.80
CA PRO A 81 3.30 -9.06 -9.19
C PRO A 81 2.41 -8.30 -10.18
N HIS A 82 1.19 -7.94 -9.78
CA HIS A 82 0.24 -7.22 -10.63
C HIS A 82 0.29 -5.68 -10.47
N ALA A 83 1.23 -5.11 -9.71
CA ALA A 83 1.28 -3.66 -9.49
C ALA A 83 1.41 -2.88 -10.81
N ARG A 84 2.26 -3.37 -11.73
CA ARG A 84 2.47 -2.74 -13.03
C ARG A 84 1.21 -2.73 -13.89
N ILE A 85 0.57 -3.90 -14.02
CA ILE A 85 -0.68 -4.05 -14.80
C ILE A 85 -1.79 -3.20 -14.19
N PHE A 86 -1.91 -3.17 -12.86
CA PHE A 86 -2.87 -2.31 -12.17
C PHE A 86 -2.66 -0.83 -12.52
N LEU A 87 -1.44 -0.31 -12.41
CA LEU A 87 -1.16 1.09 -12.77
C LEU A 87 -1.40 1.36 -14.27
N CYS A 88 -1.01 0.44 -15.16
CA CYS A 88 -1.22 0.60 -16.59
C CYS A 88 -2.69 0.53 -17.00
N SER A 89 -3.54 -0.19 -16.27
CA SER A 89 -5.00 -0.14 -16.47
C SER A 89 -5.56 1.27 -16.25
N LEU A 90 -4.89 2.10 -15.45
CA LEU A 90 -5.30 3.47 -15.14
C LEU A 90 -4.62 4.51 -16.04
N PHE A 91 -3.30 4.39 -16.19
CA PHE A 91 -2.47 5.34 -16.94
C PHE A 91 -2.58 5.18 -18.46
N SER A 92 -2.70 3.94 -18.94
CA SER A 92 -2.75 3.56 -20.35
C SER A 92 -3.84 2.49 -20.57
N PRO A 93 -5.11 2.82 -20.31
CA PRO A 93 -6.21 1.88 -20.52
C PRO A 93 -6.26 1.43 -21.98
N VAL A 94 -6.53 0.14 -22.19
CA VAL A 94 -6.60 -0.46 -23.53
C VAL A 94 -7.66 0.28 -24.36
N CYS A 95 -7.34 0.55 -25.63
CA CYS A 95 -8.28 1.11 -26.59
C CYS A 95 -9.38 0.08 -26.92
N LEU A 96 -10.52 0.19 -26.26
CA LEU A 96 -11.73 -0.60 -26.51
C LEU A 96 -12.94 0.35 -26.53
N GLU A 97 -14.05 -0.08 -27.13
CA GLU A 97 -15.31 0.70 -27.14
C GLU A 97 -15.82 1.00 -25.73
N ARG A 98 -15.56 0.08 -24.78
CA ARG A 98 -15.94 0.22 -23.38
C ARG A 98 -14.71 0.40 -22.51
N ILE A 99 -14.81 1.28 -21.52
CA ILE A 99 -13.75 1.50 -20.53
C ILE A 99 -13.75 0.32 -19.54
N ILE A 100 -12.60 -0.34 -19.41
CA ILE A 100 -12.38 -1.39 -18.42
C ILE A 100 -11.65 -0.76 -17.22
N SER A 101 -12.32 -0.75 -16.07
CA SER A 101 -11.74 -0.31 -14.79
C SER A 101 -11.18 -1.51 -14.02
N PRO A 102 -10.05 -1.38 -13.28
CA PRO A 102 -9.53 -2.49 -12.49
C PRO A 102 -10.53 -2.91 -11.41
N CYS A 103 -10.54 -4.20 -11.08
CA CYS A 103 -11.38 -4.72 -10.00
C CYS A 103 -10.95 -4.14 -8.64
N ARG A 104 -11.92 -3.88 -7.76
CA ARG A 104 -11.66 -3.45 -6.37
C ARG A 104 -10.75 -4.43 -5.61
N SER A 105 -10.93 -5.73 -5.81
CA SER A 105 -10.11 -6.78 -5.21
C SER A 105 -8.63 -6.68 -5.62
N LEU A 106 -8.36 -6.44 -6.91
CA LEU A 106 -7.01 -6.22 -7.43
C LEU A 106 -6.39 -4.96 -6.81
N CYS A 107 -7.13 -3.85 -6.75
CA CYS A 107 -6.66 -2.64 -6.10
C CYS A 107 -6.28 -2.88 -4.63
N VAL A 108 -7.16 -3.53 -3.86
CA VAL A 108 -6.93 -3.80 -2.44
C VAL A 108 -5.68 -4.65 -2.26
N SER A 109 -5.52 -5.72 -3.06
CA SER A 109 -4.34 -6.59 -3.02
C SER A 109 -3.05 -5.82 -3.30
N VAL A 110 -3.04 -4.98 -4.34
CA VAL A 110 -1.88 -4.15 -4.70
C VAL A 110 -1.59 -3.12 -3.61
N ARG A 111 -2.62 -2.40 -3.13
CA ARG A 111 -2.51 -1.42 -2.05
C ARG A 111 -1.91 -2.04 -0.80
N ASP A 112 -2.45 -3.16 -0.34
CA ASP A 112 -2.03 -3.77 0.92
C ASP A 112 -0.56 -4.25 0.87
N SER A 113 -0.08 -4.60 -0.33
CA SER A 113 1.31 -5.00 -0.57
C SER A 113 2.26 -3.81 -0.76
N CYS A 114 1.82 -2.75 -1.44
CA CYS A 114 2.68 -1.65 -1.87
C CYS A 114 2.60 -0.38 -0.99
N ALA A 115 1.45 -0.10 -0.38
CA ALA A 115 1.26 1.06 0.50
C ALA A 115 2.22 1.07 1.72
N PRO A 116 2.56 -0.06 2.36
CA PRO A 116 3.56 -0.04 3.44
C PRO A 116 4.94 0.40 2.96
N ILE A 117 5.32 0.05 1.73
CA ILE A 117 6.58 0.50 1.12
C ILE A 117 6.53 2.01 0.90
N MET A 118 5.47 2.54 0.31
CA MET A 118 5.28 3.99 0.16
C MET A 118 5.36 4.72 1.50
N SER A 119 4.67 4.19 2.52
CA SER A 119 4.67 4.75 3.87
C SER A 119 6.07 4.76 4.50
N CYS A 120 6.92 3.79 4.16
CA CYS A 120 8.30 3.75 4.63
C CYS A 120 9.13 4.95 4.12
N TYR A 121 8.79 5.45 2.93
CA TYR A 121 9.41 6.63 2.33
C TYR A 121 8.62 7.93 2.61
N GLY A 122 7.63 7.89 3.50
CA GLY A 122 6.85 9.07 3.89
C GLY A 122 5.69 9.41 2.96
N TYR A 123 5.38 8.55 1.99
CA TYR A 123 4.28 8.78 1.05
C TYR A 123 3.03 7.97 1.45
N PRO A 124 1.86 8.60 1.61
CA PRO A 124 0.61 7.87 1.80
C PRO A 124 0.16 7.20 0.49
N TRP A 125 -0.71 6.19 0.58
CA TRP A 125 -1.43 5.69 -0.59
C TRP A 125 -2.36 6.81 -1.12
N PRO A 126 -2.23 7.24 -2.38
CA PRO A 126 -2.90 8.45 -2.84
C PRO A 126 -4.39 8.23 -3.06
N ARG A 127 -5.16 9.32 -2.95
CA ARG A 127 -6.62 9.30 -3.12
C ARG A 127 -7.05 8.83 -4.50
N ILE A 128 -6.29 9.21 -5.53
CA ILE A 128 -6.52 8.79 -6.93
C ILE A 128 -6.45 7.27 -7.14
N LEU A 129 -5.94 6.51 -6.18
CA LEU A 129 -5.90 5.04 -6.19
C LEU A 129 -6.73 4.43 -5.05
N GLN A 130 -7.64 5.18 -4.42
CA GLN A 130 -8.49 4.62 -3.37
C GLN A 130 -9.42 3.55 -3.96
N CYS A 131 -9.36 2.34 -3.40
CA CYS A 131 -10.04 1.21 -3.99
C CYS A 131 -11.57 1.31 -3.99
N ASP A 132 -12.13 2.21 -3.20
CA ASP A 132 -13.58 2.41 -3.09
C ASP A 132 -14.19 3.01 -4.37
N GLN A 133 -13.36 3.62 -5.23
CA GLN A 133 -13.78 4.14 -6.53
C GLN A 133 -13.89 3.05 -7.62
N PHE A 134 -13.40 1.83 -7.35
CA PHE A 134 -13.42 0.73 -8.29
C PHE A 134 -14.60 -0.21 -8.01
N LYS A 135 -15.21 -0.72 -9.08
CA LYS A 135 -16.35 -1.64 -8.98
C LYS A 135 -15.95 -2.92 -8.26
N SER A 136 -16.85 -3.42 -7.43
CA SER A 136 -16.78 -4.80 -6.95
C SER A 136 -17.25 -5.73 -8.07
N LEU A 137 -16.71 -6.95 -8.16
CA LEU A 137 -17.19 -7.95 -9.14
C LEU A 137 -18.66 -8.33 -8.95
N GLN A 138 -19.29 -7.89 -7.85
CA GLN A 138 -20.73 -8.02 -7.60
C GLN A 138 -21.57 -6.94 -8.30
N ASP A 139 -20.97 -5.85 -8.78
CA ASP A 139 -21.72 -4.75 -9.42
C ASP A 139 -22.14 -5.03 -10.88
N ASP A 140 -21.68 -6.14 -11.48
CA ASP A 140 -22.11 -6.58 -12.81
C ASP A 140 -23.18 -7.70 -12.76
N PHE A 141 -23.57 -8.16 -11.56
CA PHE A 141 -24.70 -9.08 -11.36
C PHE A 141 -25.85 -8.37 -10.63
N ILE A 142 -26.62 -7.57 -11.36
CA ILE A 142 -27.91 -7.10 -10.87
C ILE A 142 -28.89 -8.29 -10.87
N HIS A 143 -29.54 -8.50 -9.72
CA HIS A 143 -30.60 -9.46 -9.38
C HIS A 143 -30.19 -10.90 -9.09
N LEU A 144 -29.63 -11.14 -7.90
CA LEU A 144 -30.22 -12.13 -7.00
C LEU A 144 -30.19 -11.60 -5.57
N GLU A 145 -31.35 -11.61 -4.92
CA GLU A 145 -31.49 -11.29 -3.51
C GLU A 145 -30.60 -12.19 -2.61
N PRO A 146 -30.24 -11.69 -1.42
CA PRO A 146 -29.16 -12.24 -0.61
C PRO A 146 -29.65 -13.42 0.23
N CYS A 147 -28.88 -14.50 0.25
CA CYS A 147 -29.14 -15.62 1.15
C CYS A 147 -27.98 -15.88 2.10
N TYR A 148 -27.58 -14.90 2.91
CA TYR A 148 -27.14 -15.13 4.30
C TYR A 148 -26.90 -13.79 5.02
N THR A 149 -27.79 -13.46 5.94
CA THR A 149 -27.49 -12.53 7.03
C THR A 149 -26.55 -13.22 8.01
N LEU A 150 -25.29 -12.78 8.08
CA LEU A 150 -24.46 -12.98 9.27
C LEU A 150 -24.15 -11.61 9.89
N HIS A 151 -25.14 -11.18 10.67
CA HIS A 151 -25.04 -10.39 11.89
C HIS A 151 -23.72 -9.62 12.11
N GLU A 152 -23.68 -8.42 11.52
CA GLU A 152 -22.68 -7.38 11.74
C GLU A 152 -22.93 -6.66 13.08
N SER A 153 -22.89 -7.39 14.20
CA SER A 153 -23.15 -6.81 15.53
C SER A 153 -21.92 -6.62 16.41
N SER A 154 -20.69 -6.77 15.87
CA SER A 154 -19.47 -6.69 16.69
C SER A 154 -18.45 -5.64 16.24
N PHE A 155 -18.68 -4.89 15.15
CA PHE A 155 -17.71 -3.91 14.66
C PHE A 155 -18.07 -2.44 14.97
N SER A 156 -19.27 -2.15 15.45
CA SER A 156 -19.77 -0.77 15.66
C SER A 156 -19.62 -0.23 17.09
N LYS A 157 -18.92 -0.92 18.00
CA LYS A 157 -18.69 -0.44 19.38
C LYS A 157 -17.22 -0.16 19.72
N ILE A 158 -16.42 0.45 18.85
CA ILE A 158 -15.11 0.99 19.27
C ILE A 158 -14.83 2.34 18.59
N HIS A 159 -15.74 3.29 18.75
CA HIS A 159 -15.45 4.70 18.55
C HIS A 159 -15.56 5.45 19.88
N ASN A 160 -14.64 5.15 20.81
CA ASN A 160 -14.10 6.08 21.82
C ASN A 160 -13.28 5.32 22.89
N ARG A 161 -11.95 5.45 22.83
CA ARG A 161 -10.97 5.53 23.95
C ARG A 161 -9.55 5.24 23.41
N GLY A 162 -8.69 6.26 23.47
CA GLY A 162 -7.37 6.33 22.84
C GLY A 162 -6.29 5.34 23.29
N THR A 163 -6.60 4.33 24.10
CA THR A 163 -5.63 3.34 24.62
C THR A 163 -5.91 1.90 24.18
N LEU A 164 -7.09 1.59 23.62
CA LEU A 164 -7.43 0.25 23.11
C LEU A 164 -6.94 -0.01 21.67
N LYS A 165 -6.72 1.05 20.87
CA LYS A 165 -6.28 0.96 19.46
C LYS A 165 -4.97 0.18 19.29
N LEU A 166 -3.98 0.37 20.17
CA LEU A 166 -2.64 -0.22 20.01
C LEU A 166 -2.60 -1.74 20.25
N LYS A 167 -3.41 -2.25 21.21
CA LYS A 167 -3.49 -3.69 21.53
C LYS A 167 -4.11 -4.50 20.39
N LEU A 168 -5.22 -4.00 19.83
CA LEU A 168 -5.90 -4.65 18.70
C LEU A 168 -5.01 -4.61 17.45
N THR A 169 -4.37 -3.47 17.20
CA THR A 169 -3.49 -3.26 16.04
C THR A 169 -2.35 -4.28 16.03
N VAL A 170 -1.55 -4.40 17.10
CA VAL A 170 -0.38 -5.30 17.08
C VAL A 170 -0.78 -6.77 16.92
N HIS A 171 -1.83 -7.23 17.60
CA HIS A 171 -2.28 -8.62 17.50
C HIS A 171 -2.81 -8.93 16.09
N VAL A 172 -3.62 -8.03 15.52
CA VAL A 172 -4.14 -8.15 14.15
C VAL A 172 -3.00 -8.11 13.14
N PHE A 173 -2.04 -7.17 13.27
CA PHE A 173 -0.90 -7.08 12.36
C PHE A 173 -0.02 -8.34 12.42
N LEU A 174 0.25 -8.88 13.61
CA LEU A 174 0.99 -10.14 13.74
C LEU A 174 0.22 -11.30 13.12
N SER A 175 -1.11 -11.33 13.27
CA SER A 175 -1.96 -12.39 12.73
C SER A 175 -2.02 -12.35 11.20
N LEU A 176 -2.17 -11.17 10.61
CA LEU A 176 -2.26 -10.96 9.16
C LEU A 176 -0.90 -11.01 8.45
N SER A 177 0.22 -10.76 9.16
CA SER A 177 1.54 -10.83 8.55
C SER A 177 1.94 -12.27 8.27
N LEU A 178 2.45 -12.52 7.05
CA LEU A 178 2.95 -13.83 6.63
C LEU A 178 4.33 -14.14 7.23
N LEU A 179 5.15 -13.10 7.42
CA LEU A 179 6.47 -13.20 8.03
C LEU A 179 6.57 -12.30 9.26
N VAL A 180 7.10 -12.88 10.35
CA VAL A 180 7.34 -12.17 11.61
C VAL A 180 8.64 -12.69 12.19
N VAL A 181 9.61 -11.80 12.37
CA VAL A 181 10.94 -12.14 12.88
C VAL A 181 11.43 -11.06 13.83
N LYS A 182 11.96 -11.48 14.97
CA LYS A 182 12.64 -10.61 15.92
C LYS A 182 14.14 -10.63 15.64
N VAL A 183 14.68 -9.44 15.46
CA VAL A 183 16.07 -9.20 15.05
C VAL A 183 16.72 -8.15 15.95
N ARG A 184 18.06 -8.18 16.01
CA ARG A 184 18.85 -7.06 16.52
C ARG A 184 19.52 -6.37 15.33
N LEU A 185 19.30 -5.08 15.20
CA LEU A 185 19.94 -4.23 14.20
C LEU A 185 20.93 -3.30 14.90
N SER A 186 22.09 -3.09 14.30
CA SER A 186 23.10 -2.14 14.77
C SER A 186 23.49 -1.22 13.61
N LYS A 187 23.58 0.09 13.88
CA LYS A 187 24.03 1.05 12.85
C LYS A 187 25.55 0.91 12.67
N LEU A 188 26.02 0.92 11.43
CA LEU A 188 27.45 0.92 11.11
C LEU A 188 27.96 2.36 11.00
N ASN A 189 29.18 2.61 11.47
CA ASN A 189 29.81 3.92 11.35
C ASN A 189 30.18 4.20 9.89
N SER A 190 29.83 5.41 9.42
CA SER A 190 29.91 5.86 8.03
C SER A 190 31.34 6.19 7.56
N SER A 191 32.30 5.28 7.74
CA SER A 191 33.69 5.49 7.29
C SER A 191 34.09 4.63 6.09
N SER A 192 33.17 3.85 5.51
CA SER A 192 33.50 3.02 4.34
C SER A 192 32.34 3.02 3.35
N SER A 193 32.71 2.99 2.08
CA SER A 193 31.94 3.06 0.83
C SER A 193 30.86 1.98 0.64
N VAL A 194 30.32 1.41 1.71
CA VAL A 194 29.36 0.31 1.69
C VAL A 194 27.95 0.88 1.83
N LEU A 195 27.08 0.59 0.86
CA LEU A 195 25.64 0.95 0.84
C LEU A 195 24.87 0.47 2.09
N THR A 196 25.45 -0.49 2.83
CA THR A 196 24.86 -1.11 4.01
C THR A 196 25.07 -0.26 5.26
N MET A 197 24.03 0.46 5.68
CA MET A 197 24.06 1.30 6.89
C MET A 197 23.80 0.54 8.20
N PHE A 198 23.37 -0.71 8.13
CA PHE A 198 22.91 -1.50 9.27
C PHE A 198 23.42 -2.95 9.20
N SER A 199 23.79 -3.52 10.35
CA SER A 199 24.17 -4.93 10.47
C SER A 199 23.14 -5.74 11.26
N LEU A 200 23.05 -7.03 10.93
CA LEU A 200 22.13 -7.98 11.55
C LEU A 200 22.85 -8.82 12.61
N GLY A 201 22.32 -8.80 13.84
CA GLY A 201 22.82 -9.62 14.95
C GLY A 201 22.85 -11.12 14.64
N SER A 202 23.69 -11.86 15.37
CA SER A 202 23.91 -13.30 15.14
C SER A 202 22.65 -14.15 15.37
N ARG A 203 21.83 -13.78 16.35
CA ARG A 203 20.64 -14.54 16.74
C ARG A 203 19.37 -13.96 16.12
N LEU A 204 18.66 -14.78 15.35
CA LEU A 204 17.34 -14.48 14.81
C LEU A 204 16.29 -15.31 15.54
N GLU A 205 15.20 -14.68 15.93
CA GLU A 205 14.07 -15.34 16.58
C GLU A 205 12.86 -15.24 15.66
N VAL A 206 12.62 -16.28 14.86
CA VAL A 206 11.53 -16.32 13.88
C VAL A 206 10.23 -16.76 14.57
N LEU A 207 9.17 -15.97 14.40
CA LEU A 207 7.82 -16.31 14.89
C LEU A 207 6.95 -16.85 13.76
N LYS A 208 7.13 -16.35 12.53
CA LYS A 208 6.50 -16.86 11.31
C LYS A 208 7.51 -16.84 10.17
N HIS A 209 7.70 -17.99 9.54
CA HIS A 209 8.59 -18.14 8.39
C HIS A 209 7.97 -17.63 7.08
N GLY A 210 6.63 -17.65 6.99
CA GLY A 210 5.95 -17.45 5.72
C GLY A 210 6.33 -18.55 4.72
N PRO A 211 6.45 -18.24 3.42
CA PRO A 211 6.79 -19.23 2.40
C PRO A 211 8.29 -19.55 2.31
N LEU A 212 9.13 -19.04 3.23
CA LEU A 212 10.57 -19.29 3.20
C LEU A 212 10.93 -20.69 3.70
N LEU A 213 11.90 -21.32 3.04
CA LEU A 213 12.48 -22.59 3.49
C LEU A 213 13.43 -22.35 4.67
N GLY A 214 13.65 -23.41 5.46
CA GLY A 214 14.51 -23.37 6.64
C GLY A 214 15.93 -22.90 6.29
N GLY A 215 16.38 -21.78 6.89
CA GLY A 215 17.72 -21.22 6.68
C GLY A 215 17.78 -19.99 5.77
N GLU A 216 16.79 -19.74 4.90
CA GLU A 216 16.81 -18.58 3.98
C GLU A 216 16.60 -17.24 4.69
N MET A 217 16.01 -17.23 5.89
CA MET A 217 15.63 -16.00 6.59
C MET A 217 16.79 -15.01 6.73
N ARG A 218 17.98 -15.49 7.10
CA ARG A 218 19.14 -14.61 7.33
C ARG A 218 19.60 -13.96 6.04
N SER A 219 19.76 -14.73 4.97
CA SER A 219 20.21 -14.19 3.68
C SER A 219 19.21 -13.18 3.12
N ARG A 220 17.90 -13.45 3.23
CA ARG A 220 16.83 -12.54 2.81
C ARG A 220 16.83 -11.22 3.60
N LEU A 221 17.05 -11.28 4.90
CA LEU A 221 17.15 -10.08 5.76
C LEU A 221 18.40 -9.25 5.44
N THR A 222 19.54 -9.89 5.20
CA THR A 222 20.77 -9.18 4.80
C THR A 222 20.57 -8.45 3.47
N LEU A 223 20.02 -9.13 2.46
CA LEU A 223 19.70 -8.50 1.17
C LEU A 223 18.72 -7.33 1.31
N TRP A 224 17.75 -7.43 2.22
CA TRP A 224 16.86 -6.31 2.54
C TRP A 224 17.63 -5.12 3.13
N LEU A 225 18.53 -5.34 4.10
CA LEU A 225 19.33 -4.26 4.70
C LEU A 225 20.21 -3.54 3.67
N GLU A 226 20.78 -4.28 2.72
CA GLU A 226 21.63 -3.75 1.64
C GLU A 226 20.81 -2.92 0.63
N ARG A 227 19.61 -3.39 0.29
CA ARG A 227 18.79 -2.80 -0.79
C ARG A 227 17.84 -1.69 -0.33
N ASP A 228 17.59 -1.60 0.98
CA ASP A 228 16.57 -0.72 1.57
C ASP A 228 17.11 0.17 2.68
N ALA A 229 18.38 0.54 2.63
CA ALA A 229 19.03 1.29 3.71
C ALA A 229 18.25 2.55 4.14
N THR A 230 17.65 3.30 3.20
CA THR A 230 16.75 4.44 3.50
C THR A 230 15.49 4.02 4.25
N CYS A 231 14.80 2.97 3.80
CA CYS A 231 13.59 2.48 4.46
C CYS A 231 13.91 1.90 5.84
N VAL A 232 15.00 1.14 5.97
CA VAL A 232 15.51 0.67 7.27
C VAL A 232 15.74 1.85 8.20
N GLY A 233 16.44 2.89 7.73
CA GLY A 233 16.69 4.12 8.48
C GLY A 233 15.40 4.81 8.94
N ASN A 234 14.40 4.92 8.07
CA ASN A 234 13.11 5.51 8.40
C ASN A 234 12.33 4.68 9.44
N LEU A 235 12.38 3.35 9.33
CA LEU A 235 11.77 2.42 10.29
C LEU A 235 12.46 2.46 11.66
N THR A 236 13.77 2.72 11.70
CA THR A 236 14.57 2.76 12.94
C THR A 236 14.94 4.18 13.38
N ARG A 237 14.32 5.22 12.83
CA ARG A 237 14.74 6.64 13.02
C ARG A 237 14.81 7.08 14.49
N ASN A 238 14.01 6.49 15.36
CA ASN A 238 13.98 6.78 16.80
C ASN A 238 15.04 6.01 17.60
N HIS A 239 15.92 5.26 16.94
CA HIS A 239 16.92 4.37 17.52
C HIS A 239 18.26 4.52 16.79
N PRO A 240 19.01 5.61 17.06
CA PRO A 240 20.19 5.99 16.29
C PRO A 240 21.33 4.95 16.32
N ASP A 241 21.48 4.23 17.44
CA ASP A 241 22.50 3.17 17.60
C ASP A 241 22.00 1.77 17.17
N GLY A 242 20.76 1.71 16.67
CA GLY A 242 20.03 0.47 16.45
C GLY A 242 19.31 -0.02 17.71
N GLY A 243 18.94 -1.30 17.72
CA GLY A 243 18.08 -1.87 18.74
C GLY A 243 17.56 -3.26 18.40
N THR A 244 16.70 -3.78 19.27
CA THR A 244 15.94 -5.00 18.96
C THR A 244 14.60 -4.61 18.38
N PHE A 245 14.22 -5.25 17.27
CA PHE A 245 12.98 -4.98 16.56
C PHE A 245 12.23 -6.27 16.27
N LEU A 246 10.91 -6.19 16.29
CA LEU A 246 10.03 -7.19 15.70
C LEU A 246 9.65 -6.70 14.30
N LEU A 247 10.19 -7.34 13.28
CA LEU A 247 9.90 -7.04 11.88
C LEU A 247 8.71 -7.87 11.42
N THR A 248 7.84 -7.25 10.63
CA THR A 248 6.73 -7.91 9.95
C THR A 248 6.81 -7.65 8.46
N GLY A 249 6.34 -8.60 7.66
CA GLY A 249 6.43 -8.47 6.21
C GLY A 249 5.82 -9.62 5.44
N THR A 250 6.11 -9.60 4.15
CA THR A 250 5.73 -10.63 3.18
C THR A 250 6.95 -11.05 2.37
N VAL A 251 6.83 -12.19 1.70
CA VAL A 251 7.85 -12.70 0.79
C VAL A 251 7.18 -12.93 -0.56
N THR A 252 7.72 -12.30 -1.59
CA THR A 252 7.22 -12.40 -2.97
C THR A 252 8.38 -12.89 -3.83
N GLY A 253 8.30 -14.15 -4.27
CA GLY A 253 9.39 -14.81 -4.99
C GLY A 253 10.70 -14.78 -4.21
N LYS A 254 11.73 -14.11 -4.75
CA LYS A 254 13.05 -13.97 -4.12
C LYS A 254 13.17 -12.75 -3.18
N ARG A 255 12.11 -11.95 -3.03
CA ARG A 255 12.17 -10.67 -2.31
C ARG A 255 11.48 -10.76 -0.96
N LEU A 256 12.19 -10.33 0.08
CA LEU A 256 11.62 -10.04 1.39
C LEU A 256 11.21 -8.57 1.44
N LEU A 257 9.96 -8.31 1.82
CA LEU A 257 9.40 -6.97 1.95
C LEU A 257 9.03 -6.75 3.42
N VAL A 258 9.87 -5.99 4.12
CA VAL A 258 9.58 -5.58 5.50
C VAL A 258 8.66 -4.38 5.46
N THR A 259 7.48 -4.52 6.06
CA THR A 259 6.42 -3.49 6.03
C THR A 259 6.36 -2.69 7.32
N LYS A 260 6.75 -3.28 8.46
CA LYS A 260 6.82 -2.60 9.75
C LYS A 260 7.98 -3.12 10.61
N ALA A 261 8.50 -2.23 11.44
CA ALA A 261 9.45 -2.56 12.51
C ALA A 261 8.91 -2.02 13.84
N PHE A 262 8.63 -2.91 14.79
CA PHE A 262 8.22 -2.52 16.14
C PHE A 262 9.42 -2.60 17.07
N SER A 263 9.73 -1.52 17.79
CA SER A 263 10.80 -1.55 18.77
C SER A 263 10.50 -2.54 19.89
N TRP A 264 11.49 -3.34 20.27
CA TRP A 264 11.35 -4.41 21.25
C TRP A 264 12.08 -4.06 22.54
N GLY A 265 11.34 -3.89 23.63
CA GLY A 265 11.90 -3.54 24.93
C GLY A 265 10.92 -3.68 26.09
N LYS A 266 11.40 -3.44 27.32
CA LYS A 266 10.60 -3.60 28.55
C LYS A 266 9.35 -2.69 28.60
N ARG A 267 9.40 -1.53 27.94
CA ARG A 267 8.28 -0.57 27.85
C ARG A 267 7.14 -1.08 26.96
N GLN A 268 7.41 -1.94 25.99
CA GLN A 268 6.42 -2.46 25.03
C GLN A 268 5.75 -3.76 25.51
N ARG A 269 5.16 -3.74 26.71
CA ARG A 269 4.62 -4.95 27.37
C ARG A 269 3.58 -5.68 26.52
N HIS A 270 2.73 -4.96 25.79
CA HIS A 270 1.68 -5.56 24.96
C HIS A 270 2.23 -6.28 23.73
N LEU A 271 3.23 -5.71 23.05
CA LEU A 271 3.93 -6.37 21.94
C LEU A 271 4.59 -7.67 22.42
N ASN A 272 5.27 -7.61 23.57
CA ASN A 272 5.94 -8.76 24.15
C ASN A 272 4.94 -9.87 24.53
N GLN A 273 3.78 -9.50 25.08
CA GLN A 273 2.71 -10.45 25.39
C GLN A 273 2.10 -11.08 24.13
N ALA A 274 1.81 -10.28 23.11
CA ALA A 274 1.26 -10.77 21.84
C ALA A 274 2.21 -11.76 21.14
N ALA A 275 3.50 -11.41 21.06
CA ALA A 275 4.52 -12.27 20.50
C ALA A 275 4.71 -13.58 21.29
N ARG A 276 4.65 -13.54 22.63
CA ARG A 276 4.69 -14.75 23.48
C ARG A 276 3.48 -15.65 23.25
N LYS A 277 2.27 -15.08 23.20
CA LYS A 277 1.04 -15.81 22.88
C LYS A 277 1.12 -16.49 21.51
N TRP A 278 1.71 -15.80 20.53
CA TRP A 278 1.90 -16.36 19.19
C TRP A 278 2.84 -17.57 19.19
N LYS A 279 3.95 -17.52 19.92
CA LYS A 279 4.86 -18.67 20.04
C LYS A 279 4.19 -19.92 20.62
N SER A 280 3.25 -19.74 21.54
CA SER A 280 2.46 -20.84 22.10
C SER A 280 1.25 -21.22 21.26
N HIS A 281 0.92 -20.45 20.21
CA HIS A 281 -0.24 -20.68 19.39
C HIS A 281 0.03 -21.82 18.40
N ARG A 282 -0.63 -22.96 18.61
CA ARG A 282 -0.68 -24.03 17.61
C ARG A 282 -1.78 -23.69 16.62
N CYS A 283 -1.43 -23.36 15.39
CA CYS A 283 -2.39 -23.38 14.30
C CYS A 283 -2.87 -24.85 14.16
N ARG A 284 -4.15 -25.13 14.38
CA ARG A 284 -4.75 -26.37 13.90
C ARG A 284 -4.73 -26.28 12.38
N GLY A 285 -4.04 -27.25 11.75
CA GLY A 285 -3.96 -27.38 10.30
C GLY A 285 -5.31 -27.68 9.69
#